data_AF-X1KSJ0-F1
#
_entry.id   AF-X1KSJ0-F1
#
_cell.length_a   1.000
_cell.length_b   1.000
_cell.length_c   1.000
_cell.angle_alpha   90.00
_cell.angle_beta   90.00
_cell.angle_gamma   90.00
#
_symmetry.space_group_name_H-M   'P 1'
#
loop_
_entity.id
_entity.type
_entity.pdbx_description
1 polymer ?
#
loop_
_entity_poly.entity_id
_entity_poly.type
_entity_poly.pdbx_seq_one_letter_code
_entity_poly.pdbx_strand_id
1 'polypeptide(L)'
;VYVSSADQAMNAASGVVSFPQDKLEVSSLSKSGSIFALWVQEPSFSNSAGTINFEGIVLNPGFTGTAGKIITTNFRVKAAGLANINFSSGSVLANDGKGTNILTSLGSAQFSLGYVGPSVPEATTPSAVSGTPSAPQISSPTHPDPNKWYNKKDAKFTWLIPTDVTGTRLLVGKIPAAIPTVTYVSAISEKDVTNLGDGIWYFHVQLRNTSGWGGVSHFRFQIDTQPPALFEIKFVDGKETNNPRPTVLCETTDSLSGIEYYKVKIGEGNFFTISTEIVESNPYTLPLQAPGKRTILVQAFDKASNYMTAVEEFVILPIEAPVITDYPQTLLPGATLLIKGTAVLEATIKVYIQKDEKEVKIDETKSDKEGKWSYVATEPLEKGVYKIWVEAIDS
;
A
#
# COMPACT_ATOMS: atom_id res chain seq x y z
N VAL A 1 7.55 8.61 -17.68
CA VAL A 1 8.41 9.35 -18.63
C VAL A 1 8.31 8.70 -20.00
N TYR A 2 8.09 9.52 -21.03
CA TYR A 2 8.00 9.07 -22.43
C TYR A 2 8.89 9.93 -23.33
N VAL A 3 9.28 9.39 -24.47
CA VAL A 3 9.96 10.09 -25.57
C VAL A 3 9.17 9.94 -26.86
N SER A 4 9.14 10.99 -27.67
CA SER A 4 8.58 11.00 -29.02
C SER A 4 9.71 11.22 -30.02
N SER A 5 9.85 10.30 -30.97
CA SER A 5 10.80 10.36 -32.08
C SER A 5 10.13 9.77 -33.33
N ALA A 6 9.15 10.51 -33.87
CA ALA A 6 8.28 10.00 -34.95
C ALA A 6 8.98 9.92 -36.32
N ASP A 7 9.87 10.87 -36.60
CA ASP A 7 10.44 11.07 -37.94
C ASP A 7 11.86 10.50 -38.10
N GLN A 8 12.49 10.07 -37.00
CA GLN A 8 13.85 9.56 -36.98
C GLN A 8 14.02 8.51 -35.88
N ALA A 9 14.79 7.45 -36.15
CA ALA A 9 15.14 6.47 -35.13
C ALA A 9 16.12 7.05 -34.10
N MET A 10 15.82 6.91 -32.81
CA MET A 10 16.73 7.19 -31.70
C MET A 10 17.36 5.91 -31.14
N ASN A 11 18.57 5.97 -30.61
CA ASN A 11 19.25 4.84 -29.97
C ASN A 11 19.66 5.06 -28.52
N ALA A 12 19.61 6.29 -28.00
CA ALA A 12 19.89 6.57 -26.60
C ALA A 12 19.11 7.79 -26.12
N ALA A 13 18.76 7.83 -24.84
CA ALA A 13 18.34 9.07 -24.21
C ALA A 13 18.72 9.10 -22.72
N SER A 14 18.98 10.31 -22.24
CA SER A 14 19.22 10.59 -20.83
C SER A 14 18.33 11.73 -20.35
N GLY A 15 18.09 11.77 -19.04
CA GLY A 15 17.28 12.82 -18.45
C GLY A 15 17.51 12.97 -16.96
N VAL A 16 17.45 14.23 -16.51
CA VAL A 16 17.32 14.60 -15.11
C VAL A 16 15.96 15.24 -14.93
N VAL A 17 15.12 14.62 -14.12
CA VAL A 17 13.77 15.11 -13.78
C VAL A 17 13.82 15.70 -12.38
N SER A 18 13.31 16.92 -12.22
CA SER A 18 13.13 17.58 -10.94
C SER A 18 11.68 17.52 -10.46
N PHE A 19 11.49 17.42 -9.15
CA PHE A 19 10.21 17.42 -8.47
C PHE A 19 10.27 18.18 -7.13
N PRO A 20 9.15 18.73 -6.64
CA PRO A 20 9.10 19.46 -5.37
C PRO A 20 9.14 18.51 -4.17
N GLN A 21 10.29 18.43 -3.50
CA GLN A 21 10.54 17.54 -2.36
C GLN A 21 9.69 17.81 -1.10
N ASP A 22 9.10 19.02 -1.01
CA ASP A 22 8.15 19.39 0.03
C ASP A 22 6.76 18.79 -0.23
N LYS A 23 6.44 18.44 -1.49
CA LYS A 23 5.14 17.89 -1.89
C LYS A 23 5.18 16.41 -2.26
N LEU A 24 6.29 15.95 -2.81
CA LEU A 24 6.45 14.60 -3.36
C LEU A 24 7.71 13.94 -2.81
N GLU A 25 7.63 12.64 -2.60
CA GLU A 25 8.79 11.74 -2.53
C GLU A 25 8.61 10.59 -3.51
N VAL A 26 9.68 10.19 -4.17
CA VAL A 26 9.69 8.99 -5.00
C VAL A 26 9.68 7.78 -4.08
N SER A 27 8.70 6.89 -4.28
CA SER A 27 8.59 5.61 -3.58
C SER A 27 9.26 4.48 -4.35
N SER A 28 9.17 4.49 -5.69
CA SER A 28 9.86 3.53 -6.54
C SER A 28 10.01 4.00 -7.99
N LEU A 29 10.98 3.39 -8.70
CA LEU A 29 11.16 3.52 -10.14
C LEU A 29 10.93 2.14 -10.78
N SER A 30 10.15 2.09 -11.86
CA SER A 30 9.87 0.85 -12.60
C SER A 30 10.31 0.96 -14.05
N LYS A 31 11.04 -0.06 -14.50
CA LYS A 31 11.52 -0.26 -15.88
C LYS A 31 10.53 -1.07 -16.74
N SER A 32 9.39 -1.48 -16.16
CA SER A 32 8.42 -2.32 -16.87
C SER A 32 7.83 -1.61 -18.09
N GLY A 33 7.94 -2.27 -19.25
CA GLY A 33 7.52 -1.74 -20.55
C GLY A 33 8.43 -0.62 -21.09
N SER A 34 9.65 -0.48 -20.58
CA SER A 34 10.63 0.48 -21.11
C SER A 34 11.08 0.09 -22.53
N ILE A 35 11.32 1.08 -23.38
CA ILE A 35 11.95 0.90 -24.70
C ILE A 35 13.47 0.68 -24.59
N PHE A 36 14.09 1.00 -23.45
CA PHE A 36 15.51 0.78 -23.26
C PHE A 36 15.79 -0.69 -22.95
N ALA A 37 16.72 -1.25 -23.71
CA ALA A 37 17.21 -2.61 -23.53
C ALA A 37 18.42 -2.65 -22.58
N LEU A 38 19.19 -1.56 -22.51
CA LEU A 38 20.37 -1.43 -21.67
C LEU A 38 20.37 -0.08 -20.94
N TRP A 39 20.91 -0.06 -19.72
CA TRP A 39 21.05 1.15 -18.90
C TRP A 39 22.54 1.46 -18.74
N VAL A 40 22.95 2.63 -19.23
CA VAL A 40 24.33 3.15 -19.01
C VAL A 40 24.42 3.70 -17.60
N GLN A 41 23.36 4.38 -17.16
CA GLN A 41 23.14 4.77 -15.78
C GLN A 41 21.78 4.25 -15.33
N GLU A 42 21.80 3.37 -14.33
CA GLU A 42 20.58 2.86 -13.72
C GLU A 42 19.70 4.01 -13.20
N PRO A 43 18.36 3.94 -13.39
CA PRO A 43 17.45 4.93 -12.86
C PRO A 43 17.62 5.07 -11.35
N SER A 44 17.88 6.28 -10.90
CA SER A 44 18.10 6.60 -9.50
C SER A 44 17.36 7.88 -9.13
N PHE A 45 17.10 8.07 -7.85
CA PHE A 45 16.43 9.27 -7.35
C PHE A 45 17.03 9.74 -6.02
N SER A 46 16.83 11.01 -5.72
CA SER A 46 17.15 11.60 -4.42
C SER A 46 15.97 12.42 -3.92
N ASN A 47 15.32 11.94 -2.86
CA ASN A 47 14.21 12.64 -2.23
C ASN A 47 14.63 13.93 -1.51
N SER A 48 15.90 14.04 -1.10
CA SER A 48 16.45 15.25 -0.47
C SER A 48 16.98 16.28 -1.48
N ALA A 49 17.15 15.90 -2.74
CA ALA A 49 17.51 16.81 -3.83
C ALA A 49 16.32 17.09 -4.77
N GLY A 50 15.25 16.30 -4.69
CA GLY A 50 14.10 16.40 -5.58
C GLY A 50 14.43 15.99 -7.02
N THR A 51 15.29 14.99 -7.23
CA THR A 51 15.77 14.62 -8.56
C THR A 51 15.62 13.13 -8.89
N ILE A 52 15.42 12.81 -10.17
CA ILE A 52 15.49 11.47 -10.75
C ILE A 52 16.43 11.53 -11.95
N ASN A 53 17.36 10.59 -12.04
CA ASN A 53 18.35 10.52 -13.13
C ASN A 53 18.23 9.18 -13.84
N PHE A 54 18.39 9.17 -15.15
CA PHE A 54 18.42 7.94 -15.94
C PHE A 54 19.21 8.14 -17.25
N GLU A 55 19.83 7.06 -17.73
CA GLU A 55 20.44 7.01 -19.06
C GLU A 55 20.36 5.60 -19.63
N GLY A 56 19.79 5.45 -20.83
CA GLY A 56 19.61 4.15 -21.45
C GLY A 56 19.71 4.15 -22.96
N ILE A 57 19.83 2.93 -23.49
CA ILE A 57 20.09 2.62 -24.89
C ILE A 57 18.97 1.74 -25.43
N VAL A 58 18.52 2.06 -26.65
CA VAL A 58 17.68 1.22 -27.49
C VAL A 58 18.60 0.52 -28.50
N LEU A 59 18.53 -0.81 -28.59
CA LEU A 59 19.30 -1.57 -29.57
C LEU A 59 18.79 -1.33 -31.00
N ASN A 60 19.63 -1.63 -31.99
CA ASN A 60 19.23 -1.58 -33.40
C ASN A 60 17.96 -2.42 -33.66
N PRO A 61 16.98 -1.89 -34.42
CA PRO A 61 17.06 -0.73 -35.33
C PRO A 61 16.80 0.65 -34.67
N GLY A 62 16.77 0.75 -33.35
CA GLY A 62 16.42 1.98 -32.63
C GLY A 62 14.91 2.12 -32.42
N PHE A 63 14.48 3.22 -31.80
CA PHE A 63 13.07 3.52 -31.57
C PHE A 63 12.59 4.63 -32.50
N THR A 64 11.49 4.38 -33.22
CA THR A 64 10.73 5.38 -33.98
C THR A 64 9.26 5.29 -33.56
N GLY A 65 8.70 6.39 -33.08
CA GLY A 65 7.31 6.44 -32.61
C GLY A 65 7.01 7.65 -31.75
N THR A 66 5.73 7.90 -31.49
CA THR A 66 5.25 9.10 -30.79
C THR A 66 5.20 8.97 -29.27
N ALA A 67 5.31 7.74 -28.73
CA ALA A 67 5.19 7.49 -27.28
C ALA A 67 6.01 6.27 -26.82
N GLY A 68 7.33 6.41 -26.82
CA GLY A 68 8.26 5.42 -26.26
C GLY A 68 8.37 5.57 -24.75
N LYS A 69 7.92 4.58 -23.98
CA LYS A 69 8.00 4.62 -22.51
C LYS A 69 9.45 4.43 -22.07
N ILE A 70 9.98 5.32 -21.24
CA ILE A 70 11.36 5.20 -20.70
C ILE A 70 11.35 4.61 -19.29
N ILE A 71 10.69 5.27 -18.35
CA ILE A 71 10.55 4.81 -16.95
C ILE A 71 9.18 5.21 -16.41
N THR A 72 8.67 4.40 -15.48
CA THR A 72 7.58 4.79 -14.58
C THR A 72 8.19 5.25 -13.25
N THR A 73 7.73 6.39 -12.76
CA THR A 73 8.08 6.91 -11.43
C THR A 73 6.83 6.89 -10.58
N ASN A 74 6.91 6.22 -9.43
CA ASN A 74 5.85 6.22 -8.44
C ASN A 74 6.20 7.22 -7.35
N PHE A 75 5.29 8.15 -7.09
CA PHE A 75 5.46 9.13 -6.03
C PHE A 75 4.47 8.87 -4.90
N ARG A 76 4.92 9.10 -3.67
CA ARG A 76 4.06 9.32 -2.50
C ARG A 76 3.90 10.83 -2.27
N VAL A 77 2.66 11.25 -2.06
CA VAL A 77 2.34 12.64 -1.76
C VAL A 77 2.64 12.92 -0.28
N LYS A 78 3.49 13.91 -0.03
CA LYS A 78 3.86 14.37 1.32
C LYS A 78 3.01 15.52 1.81
N ALA A 79 2.65 16.43 0.91
CA ALA A 79 1.86 17.60 1.25
C ALA A 79 1.02 18.04 0.05
N ALA A 80 -0.10 18.67 0.35
CA ALA A 80 -1.00 19.15 -0.69
C ALA A 80 -0.45 20.42 -1.40
N GLY A 81 -0.82 20.64 -2.66
CA GLY A 81 -0.41 21.80 -3.46
C GLY A 81 -0.15 21.47 -4.93
N LEU A 82 0.25 22.47 -5.71
CA LEU A 82 0.70 22.26 -7.09
C LEU A 82 2.11 21.67 -7.09
N ALA A 83 2.28 20.54 -7.77
CA ALA A 83 3.58 19.94 -8.01
C ALA A 83 3.94 19.98 -9.49
N ASN A 84 4.99 20.73 -9.79
CA ASN A 84 5.58 20.80 -11.13
C ASN A 84 6.71 19.78 -11.23
N ILE A 85 6.61 18.86 -12.18
CA ILE A 85 7.63 17.89 -12.53
C ILE A 85 8.20 18.30 -13.88
N ASN A 86 9.50 18.60 -13.91
CA ASN A 86 10.16 19.16 -15.09
C ASN A 86 11.44 18.39 -15.39
N PHE A 87 11.86 18.35 -16.65
CA PHE A 87 13.25 18.00 -16.94
C PHE A 87 14.15 19.20 -16.68
N SER A 88 15.15 19.04 -15.83
CA SER A 88 16.23 20.02 -15.69
C SER A 88 17.29 19.88 -16.80
N SER A 89 17.42 18.67 -17.36
CA SER A 89 18.26 18.40 -18.52
C SER A 89 17.84 17.08 -19.19
N GLY A 90 18.25 16.90 -20.44
CA GLY A 90 18.11 15.62 -21.15
C GLY A 90 18.79 15.64 -22.51
N SER A 91 18.92 14.47 -23.11
CA SER A 91 19.40 14.29 -24.47
C SER A 91 18.67 13.11 -25.14
N VAL A 92 18.54 13.16 -26.45
CA VAL A 92 18.02 12.05 -27.26
C VAL A 92 18.93 11.92 -28.46
N LEU A 93 19.61 10.78 -28.62
CA LEU A 93 20.59 10.58 -29.68
C LEU A 93 20.00 9.78 -30.84
N ALA A 94 20.30 10.22 -32.06
CA ALA A 94 19.93 9.55 -33.29
C ALA A 94 20.63 8.20 -33.44
N ASN A 95 19.95 7.24 -34.05
CA ASN A 95 20.54 5.95 -34.41
C ASN A 95 21.39 6.03 -35.69
N ASP A 96 22.44 6.86 -35.69
CA ASP A 96 23.28 7.15 -36.86
C ASP A 96 24.77 6.81 -36.66
N GLY A 97 25.14 6.31 -35.48
CA GLY A 97 26.52 5.98 -35.11
C GLY A 97 27.43 7.20 -34.86
N LYS A 98 26.90 8.43 -34.89
CA LYS A 98 27.65 9.68 -34.69
C LYS A 98 27.35 10.37 -33.36
N GLY A 99 26.32 9.92 -32.65
CA GLY A 99 25.89 10.54 -31.39
C GLY A 99 25.19 11.88 -31.58
N THR A 100 24.53 12.09 -32.72
CA THR A 100 23.81 13.33 -33.00
C THR A 100 22.61 13.49 -32.06
N ASN A 101 22.59 14.57 -31.26
CA ASN A 101 21.45 14.89 -30.39
C ASN A 101 20.30 15.49 -31.22
N ILE A 102 19.13 14.85 -31.15
CA ILE A 102 17.90 15.21 -31.86
C ILE A 102 16.79 15.69 -30.92
N LEU A 103 17.09 15.95 -29.64
CA LEU A 103 16.14 16.51 -28.69
C LEU A 103 15.73 17.94 -29.10
N THR A 104 14.45 18.15 -29.36
CA THR A 104 13.90 19.46 -29.75
C THR A 104 13.23 20.21 -28.59
N SER A 105 12.66 19.48 -27.63
CA SER A 105 11.97 20.05 -26.48
C SER A 105 11.93 19.07 -25.31
N LEU A 106 11.79 19.62 -24.11
CA LEU A 106 11.56 18.85 -22.89
C LEU A 106 10.14 19.12 -22.40
N GLY A 107 9.45 18.04 -22.03
CA GLY A 107 8.11 18.14 -21.47
C GLY A 107 8.12 18.60 -20.01
N SER A 108 6.97 19.03 -19.54
CA SER A 108 6.68 19.21 -18.12
C SER A 108 5.34 18.56 -17.79
N ALA A 109 5.15 18.24 -16.51
CA ALA A 109 3.89 17.80 -15.99
C ALA A 109 3.56 18.61 -14.73
N GLN A 110 2.30 18.97 -14.56
CA GLN A 110 1.82 19.61 -13.36
C GLN A 110 0.71 18.75 -12.77
N PHE A 111 0.82 18.47 -11.48
CA PHE A 111 -0.16 17.71 -10.72
C PHE A 111 -0.70 18.59 -9.59
N SER A 112 -2.02 18.61 -9.43
CA SER A 112 -2.66 19.15 -8.23
C SER A 112 -2.74 18.02 -7.20
N LEU A 113 -1.83 18.03 -6.23
CA LEU A 113 -1.66 16.94 -5.27
C LEU A 113 -2.45 17.24 -4.02
N GLY A 114 -3.47 16.41 -3.76
CA GLY A 114 -4.47 16.78 -2.78
C GLY A 114 -5.17 18.06 -3.22
N TYR A 115 -6.48 18.08 -3.14
CA TYR A 115 -7.11 19.38 -3.08
C TYR A 115 -6.58 20.01 -1.77
N VAL A 116 -5.61 20.93 -1.86
CA VAL A 116 -5.67 22.12 -1.02
C VAL A 116 -6.98 22.79 -1.40
N GLY A 117 -8.09 22.22 -0.93
CA GLY A 117 -9.16 23.05 -0.47
C GLY A 117 -8.46 24.03 0.44
N PRO A 118 -8.62 25.33 0.16
CA PRO A 118 -7.75 26.34 0.70
C PRO A 118 -7.46 25.99 2.15
N SER A 119 -6.18 25.77 2.48
CA SER A 119 -5.73 25.70 3.88
C SER A 119 -6.49 26.81 4.59
N VAL A 120 -7.43 26.48 5.50
CA VAL A 120 -8.47 27.37 6.05
C VAL A 120 -8.43 28.72 5.33
N PRO A 121 -9.18 28.95 4.22
CA PRO A 121 -8.86 30.02 3.28
C PRO A 121 -8.42 31.25 4.04
N GLU A 122 -7.16 31.61 3.85
CA GLU A 122 -6.81 33.02 3.96
C GLU A 122 -7.83 33.68 3.04
N ALA A 123 -8.80 34.35 3.70
CA ALA A 123 -9.97 34.84 3.04
C ALA A 123 -9.48 35.66 1.85
N THR A 124 -9.85 35.29 0.63
CA THR A 124 -9.79 36.25 -0.47
C THR A 124 -10.91 37.23 -0.19
N THR A 125 -10.65 38.16 0.72
CA THR A 125 -11.52 39.28 1.02
C THR A 125 -11.58 40.16 -0.23
N PRO A 126 -12.78 40.46 -0.76
CA PRO A 126 -13.01 41.80 -1.28
C PRO A 126 -12.64 42.76 -0.14
N SER A 127 -11.93 43.86 -0.45
CA SER A 127 -11.42 44.84 0.51
C SER A 127 -12.33 45.02 1.73
N ALA A 128 -11.80 44.72 2.92
CA ALA A 128 -12.52 44.90 4.17
C ALA A 128 -13.06 46.33 4.25
N VAL A 129 -14.37 46.48 4.37
CA VAL A 129 -14.97 47.77 4.73
C VAL A 129 -14.58 48.02 6.19
N SER A 130 -13.84 49.10 6.44
CA SER A 130 -13.38 49.45 7.78
C SER A 130 -14.56 49.45 8.76
N GLY A 131 -14.41 48.74 9.88
CA GLY A 131 -15.44 48.63 10.92
C GLY A 131 -16.43 47.47 10.78
N THR A 132 -16.30 46.60 9.77
CA THR A 132 -17.08 45.35 9.67
C THR A 132 -16.45 44.19 10.45
N PRO A 133 -17.19 43.13 10.83
CA PRO A 133 -16.64 42.02 11.62
C PRO A 133 -15.60 41.20 10.83
N SER A 134 -14.59 40.69 11.53
CA SER A 134 -13.68 39.69 10.96
C SER A 134 -14.39 38.38 10.64
N ALA A 135 -13.85 37.62 9.69
CA ALA A 135 -14.33 36.28 9.37
C ALA A 135 -14.21 35.36 10.62
N PRO A 136 -15.30 34.73 11.09
CA PRO A 136 -15.28 33.96 12.33
C PRO A 136 -14.52 32.65 12.21
N GLN A 137 -13.81 32.22 13.25
CA GLN A 137 -13.22 30.88 13.25
C GLN A 137 -14.30 29.82 13.48
N ILE A 138 -14.44 28.88 12.54
CA ILE A 138 -15.41 27.79 12.59
C ILE A 138 -14.72 26.53 13.13
N SER A 139 -15.37 25.83 14.04
CA SER A 139 -14.99 24.48 14.49
C SER A 139 -16.16 23.51 14.34
N SER A 140 -15.84 22.21 14.26
CA SER A 140 -16.85 21.14 14.27
C SER A 140 -16.46 20.05 15.26
N PRO A 141 -17.25 19.78 16.32
CA PRO A 141 -17.01 18.63 17.18
C PRO A 141 -17.27 17.28 16.48
N THR A 142 -18.08 17.29 15.42
CA THR A 142 -18.43 16.07 14.65
C THR A 142 -17.45 15.76 13.52
N HIS A 143 -16.86 16.80 12.92
CA HIS A 143 -15.96 16.72 11.78
C HIS A 143 -14.73 17.62 12.03
N PRO A 144 -13.95 17.37 13.09
CA PRO A 144 -12.94 18.31 13.60
C PRO A 144 -11.80 18.59 12.63
N ASP A 145 -11.31 17.55 11.95
CA ASP A 145 -10.29 17.66 10.91
C ASP A 145 -10.96 17.82 9.53
N PRO A 146 -10.78 18.97 8.84
CA PRO A 146 -11.36 19.24 7.52
C PRO A 146 -10.78 18.37 6.40
N ASN A 147 -9.65 17.69 6.63
CA ASN A 147 -8.96 16.83 5.68
C ASN A 147 -9.22 15.34 5.89
N LYS A 148 -9.92 14.99 6.98
CA LYS A 148 -10.35 13.61 7.26
C LYS A 148 -11.73 13.30 6.66
N TRP A 149 -11.94 12.03 6.32
CA TRP A 149 -13.26 11.48 5.96
C TRP A 149 -13.97 10.92 7.19
N TYR A 150 -15.29 11.09 7.25
CA TYR A 150 -16.11 10.63 8.38
C TYR A 150 -17.32 9.86 7.88
N ASN A 151 -17.66 8.77 8.57
CA ASN A 151 -18.87 7.99 8.32
C ASN A 151 -20.12 8.55 9.02
N LYS A 152 -20.17 9.87 9.23
CA LYS A 152 -21.26 10.55 9.94
C LYS A 152 -21.93 11.58 9.01
N LYS A 153 -23.24 11.43 8.79
CA LYS A 153 -24.03 12.34 7.93
C LYS A 153 -24.43 13.64 8.62
N ASP A 154 -24.40 13.67 9.94
CA ASP A 154 -24.84 14.80 10.76
C ASP A 154 -23.63 15.61 11.24
N ALA A 155 -23.58 16.88 10.86
CA ALA A 155 -22.50 17.79 11.18
C ALA A 155 -22.98 18.92 12.10
N LYS A 156 -22.25 19.15 13.20
CA LYS A 156 -22.42 20.29 14.09
C LYS A 156 -21.27 21.28 13.87
N PHE A 157 -21.59 22.56 13.78
CA PHE A 157 -20.62 23.64 13.64
C PHE A 157 -20.79 24.66 14.76
N THR A 158 -19.68 25.22 15.23
CA THR A 158 -19.64 26.25 16.27
C THR A 158 -18.64 27.36 15.90
N TRP A 159 -18.96 28.60 16.28
CA TRP A 159 -18.09 29.77 16.11
C TRP A 159 -18.35 30.80 17.21
N LEU A 160 -17.41 31.72 17.40
CA LEU A 160 -17.55 32.80 18.39
C LEU A 160 -18.30 33.99 17.78
N ILE A 161 -19.12 34.66 18.60
CA ILE A 161 -19.82 35.90 18.25
C ILE A 161 -19.20 37.07 19.03
N PRO A 162 -18.57 38.05 18.35
CA PRO A 162 -18.16 39.32 18.94
C PRO A 162 -19.36 40.13 19.45
N THR A 163 -19.14 40.99 20.45
CA THR A 163 -20.21 41.74 21.14
C THR A 163 -20.96 42.75 20.26
N ASP A 164 -20.37 43.20 19.15
CA ASP A 164 -20.94 44.17 18.20
C ASP A 164 -21.72 43.49 17.06
N VAL A 165 -21.71 42.16 16.99
CA VAL A 165 -22.36 41.40 15.92
C VAL A 165 -23.86 41.24 16.20
N THR A 166 -24.65 41.61 15.20
CA THR A 166 -26.12 41.64 15.25
C THR A 166 -26.75 40.55 14.39
N GLY A 167 -26.03 39.97 13.42
CA GLY A 167 -26.58 38.93 12.57
C GLY A 167 -25.55 37.98 11.98
N THR A 168 -26.05 36.86 11.48
CA THR A 168 -25.25 35.78 10.90
C THR A 168 -25.85 35.35 9.56
N ARG A 169 -25.00 35.05 8.58
CA ARG A 169 -25.39 34.40 7.32
C ARG A 169 -24.70 33.06 7.18
N LEU A 170 -25.49 32.04 6.83
CA LEU A 170 -25.03 30.67 6.70
C LEU A 170 -25.28 30.12 5.30
N LEU A 171 -24.46 29.15 4.90
CA LEU A 171 -24.71 28.29 3.74
C LEU A 171 -23.94 26.98 3.92
N VAL A 172 -24.58 25.86 3.57
CA VAL A 172 -23.92 24.56 3.42
C VAL A 172 -24.01 24.20 1.95
N GLY A 173 -22.91 23.79 1.34
CA GLY A 173 -22.91 23.44 -0.07
C GLY A 173 -21.64 22.75 -0.53
N LYS A 174 -21.54 22.58 -1.85
CA LYS A 174 -20.40 21.92 -2.51
C LYS A 174 -19.37 22.91 -3.07
N ILE A 175 -19.66 24.21 -3.03
CA ILE A 175 -18.81 25.26 -3.59
C ILE A 175 -17.85 25.76 -2.50
N PRO A 176 -16.52 25.64 -2.67
CA PRO A 176 -15.53 25.98 -1.65
C PRO A 176 -15.59 27.43 -1.17
N ALA A 177 -15.84 28.37 -2.09
CA ALA A 177 -15.81 29.81 -1.84
C ALA A 177 -17.18 30.47 -2.09
N ALA A 178 -18.26 29.90 -1.54
CA ALA A 178 -19.59 30.46 -1.71
C ALA A 178 -19.88 31.62 -0.74
N ILE A 179 -20.67 32.59 -1.20
CA ILE A 179 -21.21 33.66 -0.35
C ILE A 179 -22.50 33.16 0.29
N PRO A 180 -22.62 33.17 1.63
CA PRO A 180 -23.81 32.65 2.30
C PRO A 180 -25.03 33.54 2.13
N THR A 181 -26.22 32.92 2.05
CA THR A 181 -27.48 33.61 1.72
C THR A 181 -28.53 33.51 2.82
N VAL A 182 -28.49 32.47 3.66
CA VAL A 182 -29.49 32.25 4.72
C VAL A 182 -29.18 33.17 5.90
N THR A 183 -30.04 34.15 6.16
CA THR A 183 -29.80 35.21 7.15
C THR A 183 -30.54 34.97 8.47
N TYR A 184 -29.84 35.20 9.59
CA TYR A 184 -30.36 35.20 10.95
C TYR A 184 -30.17 36.61 11.55
N VAL A 185 -31.27 37.24 11.97
CA VAL A 185 -31.30 38.60 12.52
C VAL A 185 -31.00 38.68 14.02
N SER A 186 -30.97 37.53 14.68
CA SER A 186 -30.26 37.36 15.95
C SER A 186 -29.06 36.47 15.65
N ALA A 187 -27.86 36.97 15.92
CA ALA A 187 -26.64 36.22 15.67
C ALA A 187 -26.69 34.89 16.44
N ILE A 188 -26.41 33.81 15.71
CA ILE A 188 -26.27 32.46 16.27
C ILE A 188 -24.80 32.06 16.25
N SER A 189 -24.38 31.20 17.17
CA SER A 189 -22.99 30.73 17.34
C SER A 189 -22.83 29.24 17.00
N GLU A 190 -23.92 28.55 16.69
CA GLU A 190 -23.89 27.14 16.33
C GLU A 190 -24.93 26.78 15.28
N LYS A 191 -24.67 25.69 14.56
CA LYS A 191 -25.61 25.12 13.59
C LYS A 191 -25.43 23.60 13.49
N ASP A 192 -26.54 22.88 13.61
CA ASP A 192 -26.64 21.48 13.22
C ASP A 192 -27.15 21.36 11.78
N VAL A 193 -26.56 20.42 11.03
CA VAL A 193 -26.90 20.07 9.65
C VAL A 193 -27.00 18.56 9.58
N THR A 194 -28.18 18.05 9.23
CA THR A 194 -28.47 16.61 9.27
C THR A 194 -28.64 16.01 7.88
N ASN A 195 -28.46 14.69 7.80
CA ASN A 195 -28.73 13.88 6.62
C ASN A 195 -27.99 14.37 5.35
N LEU A 196 -26.72 14.75 5.49
CA LEU A 196 -25.89 15.07 4.34
C LEU A 196 -25.50 13.78 3.60
N GLY A 197 -25.56 13.84 2.27
CA GLY A 197 -25.05 12.77 1.41
C GLY A 197 -23.51 12.75 1.40
N ASP A 198 -22.96 11.69 0.84
CA ASP A 198 -21.50 11.52 0.78
C ASP A 198 -20.82 12.59 -0.10
N GLY A 199 -19.52 12.75 0.11
CA GLY A 199 -18.62 13.64 -0.62
C GLY A 199 -18.11 14.82 0.19
N ILE A 200 -17.45 15.73 -0.53
CA ILE A 200 -16.83 16.93 0.05
C ILE A 200 -17.90 18.01 0.20
N TRP A 201 -17.96 18.66 1.35
CA TRP A 201 -18.88 19.74 1.67
C TRP A 201 -18.16 20.93 2.28
N TYR A 202 -18.82 22.08 2.24
CA TYR A 202 -18.35 23.33 2.82
C TYR A 202 -19.47 23.99 3.62
N PHE A 203 -19.12 24.47 4.80
CA PHE A 203 -19.97 25.30 5.65
C PHE A 203 -19.43 26.72 5.67
N HIS A 204 -20.30 27.69 5.41
CA HIS A 204 -19.95 29.09 5.28
C HIS A 204 -20.63 29.93 6.35
N VAL A 205 -19.86 30.81 7.00
CA VAL A 205 -20.37 31.74 8.01
C VAL A 205 -19.91 33.15 7.69
N GLN A 206 -20.84 34.10 7.69
CA GLN A 206 -20.55 35.53 7.59
C GLN A 206 -21.25 36.26 8.73
N LEU A 207 -20.56 37.21 9.37
CA LEU A 207 -21.12 38.00 10.48
C LEU A 207 -21.46 39.43 10.02
N ARG A 208 -22.44 40.03 10.69
CA ARG A 208 -22.89 41.41 10.45
C ARG A 208 -22.87 42.24 11.72
N ASN A 209 -22.36 43.46 11.65
CA ASN A 209 -22.58 44.50 12.66
C ASN A 209 -23.25 45.73 12.04
N THR A 210 -23.28 46.86 12.76
CA THR A 210 -23.86 48.11 12.27
C THR A 210 -23.16 48.66 11.03
N SER A 211 -21.88 48.34 10.82
CA SER A 211 -21.09 48.76 9.66
C SER A 211 -21.36 47.90 8.42
N GLY A 212 -22.00 46.74 8.57
CA GLY A 212 -22.38 45.86 7.47
C GLY A 212 -21.89 44.43 7.64
N TRP A 213 -21.87 43.70 6.51
CA TRP A 213 -21.41 42.31 6.44
C TRP A 213 -19.89 42.28 6.32
N GLY A 214 -19.26 41.46 7.16
CA GLY A 214 -17.81 41.27 7.20
C GLY A 214 -17.30 40.16 6.27
N GLY A 215 -16.13 39.63 6.61
CA GLY A 215 -15.52 38.50 5.89
C GLY A 215 -16.32 37.20 6.02
N VAL A 216 -16.17 36.31 5.03
CA VAL A 216 -16.78 34.97 5.02
C VAL A 216 -15.74 33.94 5.44
N SER A 217 -16.12 33.07 6.38
CA SER A 217 -15.35 31.89 6.74
C SER A 217 -15.90 30.66 6.03
N HIS A 218 -14.99 29.75 5.67
CA HIS A 218 -15.31 28.53 4.95
C HIS A 218 -14.70 27.34 5.70
N PHE A 219 -15.50 26.34 6.03
CA PHE A 219 -15.07 25.12 6.71
C PHE A 219 -15.36 23.91 5.83
N ARG A 220 -14.30 23.22 5.39
CA ARG A 220 -14.41 21.99 4.60
C ARG A 220 -14.66 20.81 5.53
N PHE A 221 -15.49 19.87 5.09
CA PHE A 221 -15.65 18.58 5.74
C PHE A 221 -16.00 17.51 4.71
N GLN A 222 -15.72 16.25 4.99
CA GLN A 222 -15.86 15.16 4.04
C GLN A 222 -16.62 14.00 4.69
N ILE A 223 -17.64 13.50 3.99
CA ILE A 223 -18.50 12.43 4.47
C ILE A 223 -18.37 11.25 3.51
N ASP A 224 -18.12 10.07 4.05
CA ASP A 224 -18.19 8.83 3.31
C ASP A 224 -18.79 7.75 4.20
N THR A 225 -20.00 7.31 3.86
CA THR A 225 -20.75 6.29 4.59
C THR A 225 -20.79 4.94 3.90
N GLN A 226 -20.13 4.80 2.74
CA GLN A 226 -20.11 3.55 2.01
C GLN A 226 -18.88 2.73 2.41
N PRO A 227 -19.02 1.41 2.61
CA PRO A 227 -17.86 0.54 2.73
C PRO A 227 -17.14 0.39 1.38
N PRO A 228 -15.88 -0.06 1.39
CA PRO A 228 -15.17 -0.52 0.20
C PRO A 228 -15.98 -1.50 -0.66
N ALA A 229 -15.63 -1.58 -1.94
CA ALA A 229 -16.23 -2.53 -2.87
C ALA A 229 -16.08 -3.98 -2.38
N LEU A 230 -17.05 -4.82 -2.73
CA LEU A 230 -16.98 -6.26 -2.52
C LEU A 230 -15.75 -6.83 -3.23
N PHE A 231 -15.03 -7.72 -2.56
CA PHE A 231 -13.83 -8.36 -3.08
C PHE A 231 -13.73 -9.81 -2.61
N GLU A 232 -12.85 -10.56 -3.25
CA GLU A 232 -12.62 -11.97 -2.98
C GLU A 232 -11.16 -12.21 -2.61
N ILE A 233 -10.91 -13.25 -1.80
CA ILE A 233 -9.56 -13.71 -1.47
C ILE A 233 -9.21 -14.82 -2.47
N LYS A 234 -8.19 -14.59 -3.30
CA LYS A 234 -7.72 -15.57 -4.29
C LYS A 234 -6.38 -16.14 -3.87
N PHE A 235 -6.29 -17.46 -3.77
CA PHE A 235 -5.04 -18.15 -3.46
C PHE A 235 -4.25 -18.41 -4.74
N VAL A 236 -3.02 -17.92 -4.79
CA VAL A 236 -2.09 -18.14 -5.92
C VAL A 236 -1.67 -19.60 -6.00
N ASP A 237 -1.39 -20.21 -4.85
CA ASP A 237 -1.01 -21.63 -4.72
C ASP A 237 -2.22 -22.59 -4.80
N GLY A 238 -3.43 -22.08 -5.01
CA GLY A 238 -4.67 -22.84 -4.84
C GLY A 238 -5.13 -22.93 -3.38
N LYS A 239 -6.39 -23.37 -3.19
CA LYS A 239 -6.98 -23.49 -1.84
C LYS A 239 -6.48 -24.71 -1.05
N GLU A 240 -5.80 -25.64 -1.71
CA GLU A 240 -5.11 -26.77 -1.08
C GLU A 240 -3.66 -26.77 -1.57
N THR A 241 -2.70 -26.66 -0.66
CA THR A 241 -1.29 -26.52 -1.02
C THR A 241 -0.36 -27.11 0.04
N ASN A 242 0.80 -27.62 -0.39
CA ASN A 242 1.89 -28.02 0.51
C ASN A 242 2.82 -26.85 0.87
N ASN A 243 2.63 -25.66 0.27
CA ASN A 243 3.36 -24.45 0.64
C ASN A 243 2.85 -23.93 2.01
N PRO A 244 3.66 -23.94 3.08
CA PRO A 244 3.20 -23.53 4.41
C PRO A 244 3.07 -22.00 4.55
N ARG A 245 3.42 -21.23 3.52
CA ARG A 245 3.24 -19.77 3.40
C ARG A 245 2.52 -19.44 2.09
N PRO A 246 1.23 -19.82 1.96
CA PRO A 246 0.50 -19.60 0.73
C PRO A 246 0.37 -18.09 0.48
N THR A 247 0.24 -17.74 -0.79
CA THR A 247 0.16 -16.37 -1.26
C THR A 247 -1.26 -16.05 -1.69
N VAL A 248 -1.76 -14.88 -1.30
CA VAL A 248 -3.15 -14.43 -1.57
C VAL A 248 -3.20 -13.09 -2.27
N LEU A 249 -4.26 -12.91 -3.08
CA LEU A 249 -4.68 -11.66 -3.70
C LEU A 249 -6.00 -11.23 -3.05
N CYS A 250 -6.08 -10.01 -2.55
CA CYS A 250 -7.29 -9.50 -1.85
C CYS A 250 -7.48 -7.98 -1.99
N GLU A 251 -7.02 -7.42 -3.10
CA GLU A 251 -7.18 -6.00 -3.40
C GLU A 251 -8.67 -5.62 -3.59
N THR A 252 -9.03 -4.45 -3.08
CA THR A 252 -10.31 -3.80 -3.35
C THR A 252 -10.13 -2.30 -3.55
N THR A 253 -11.20 -1.63 -3.97
CA THR A 253 -11.23 -0.17 -4.14
C THR A 253 -12.34 0.43 -3.30
N ASP A 254 -12.14 1.69 -2.91
CA ASP A 254 -13.21 2.56 -2.45
C ASP A 254 -13.26 3.79 -3.35
N SER A 255 -14.47 4.16 -3.78
CA SER A 255 -14.67 5.17 -4.83
C SER A 255 -14.52 6.61 -4.33
N LEU A 256 -14.54 6.82 -3.01
CA LEU A 256 -14.69 8.15 -2.44
C LEU A 256 -13.53 8.52 -1.53
N SER A 257 -13.38 7.84 -0.40
CA SER A 257 -12.31 8.10 0.55
C SER A 257 -11.04 7.28 0.26
N GLY A 258 -11.17 6.17 -0.48
CA GLY A 258 -10.10 5.24 -0.81
C GLY A 258 -9.77 4.30 0.35
N ILE A 259 -8.97 3.27 0.08
CA ILE A 259 -8.55 2.30 1.09
C ILE A 259 -7.43 2.90 1.96
N GLU A 260 -7.50 2.68 3.27
CA GLU A 260 -6.48 3.09 4.24
C GLU A 260 -5.60 1.90 4.68
N TYR A 261 -6.20 0.76 5.03
CA TYR A 261 -5.47 -0.44 5.45
C TYR A 261 -6.34 -1.70 5.38
N TYR A 262 -5.71 -2.87 5.54
CA TYR A 262 -6.43 -4.13 5.70
C TYR A 262 -6.10 -4.78 7.04
N LYS A 263 -7.06 -5.51 7.61
CA LYS A 263 -6.85 -6.40 8.76
C LYS A 263 -7.08 -7.84 8.34
N VAL A 264 -6.15 -8.72 8.68
CA VAL A 264 -6.20 -10.14 8.34
C VAL A 264 -6.22 -10.98 9.60
N LYS A 265 -7.07 -12.00 9.63
CA LYS A 265 -7.13 -13.04 10.66
C LYS A 265 -7.06 -14.41 9.99
N ILE A 266 -6.26 -15.31 10.56
CA ILE A 266 -6.09 -16.69 10.05
C ILE A 266 -6.43 -17.67 11.18
N GLY A 267 -7.40 -18.55 10.95
CA GLY A 267 -7.94 -19.49 11.93
C GLY A 267 -8.35 -18.79 13.23
N GLU A 268 -7.91 -19.35 14.35
CA GLU A 268 -8.15 -18.80 15.69
C GLU A 268 -7.13 -17.71 16.10
N GLY A 269 -6.27 -17.25 15.18
CA GLY A 269 -5.28 -16.21 15.46
C GLY A 269 -5.89 -14.83 15.73
N ASN A 270 -5.05 -13.89 16.16
CA ASN A 270 -5.44 -12.49 16.28
C ASN A 270 -5.39 -11.78 14.92
N PHE A 271 -6.12 -10.67 14.81
CA PHE A 271 -5.98 -9.77 13.67
C PHE A 271 -4.60 -9.12 13.63
N PHE A 272 -4.03 -9.04 12.44
CA PHE A 272 -2.86 -8.21 12.14
C PHE A 272 -3.17 -7.26 10.98
N THR A 273 -2.46 -6.13 10.93
CA THR A 273 -2.68 -5.09 9.91
C THR A 273 -1.67 -5.25 8.78
N ILE A 274 -2.11 -5.09 7.54
CA ILE A 274 -1.25 -4.96 6.36
C ILE A 274 -1.54 -3.61 5.66
N SER A 275 -0.50 -2.95 5.16
CA SER A 275 -0.63 -1.67 4.46
C SER A 275 -1.13 -1.86 3.03
N THR A 276 -1.73 -0.81 2.44
CA THR A 276 -2.19 -0.82 1.05
C THR A 276 -1.05 -1.07 0.07
N GLU A 277 0.15 -0.53 0.31
CA GLU A 277 1.33 -0.72 -0.54
C GLU A 277 1.68 -2.21 -0.74
N ILE A 278 1.51 -3.03 0.30
CA ILE A 278 1.76 -4.47 0.25
C ILE A 278 0.69 -5.19 -0.58
N VAL A 279 -0.56 -4.72 -0.52
CA VAL A 279 -1.66 -5.32 -1.27
C VAL A 279 -1.65 -4.89 -2.74
N GLU A 280 -1.34 -3.61 -3.02
CA GLU A 280 -1.20 -3.06 -4.38
C GLU A 280 -0.02 -3.69 -5.13
N SER A 281 1.04 -4.09 -4.41
CA SER A 281 2.19 -4.80 -4.98
C SER A 281 1.94 -6.30 -5.20
N ASN A 282 0.71 -6.76 -4.92
CA ASN A 282 0.12 -8.08 -5.20
C ASN A 282 1.11 -9.09 -5.85
N PRO A 283 1.58 -10.12 -5.12
CA PRO A 283 0.75 -10.89 -4.20
C PRO A 283 1.25 -10.93 -2.73
N TYR A 284 0.35 -11.09 -1.74
CA TYR A 284 0.70 -11.10 -0.30
C TYR A 284 0.96 -12.51 0.22
N THR A 285 2.17 -12.78 0.72
CA THR A 285 2.54 -14.07 1.32
C THR A 285 2.10 -14.14 2.79
N LEU A 286 1.31 -15.15 3.14
CA LEU A 286 0.88 -15.36 4.52
C LEU A 286 2.05 -15.78 5.42
N PRO A 287 1.99 -15.48 6.74
CA PRO A 287 2.94 -16.04 7.71
C PRO A 287 2.84 -17.57 7.75
N LEU A 288 3.88 -18.22 8.27
CA LEU A 288 3.96 -19.69 8.37
C LEU A 288 2.71 -20.30 9.01
N GLN A 289 2.11 -21.28 8.34
CA GLN A 289 0.93 -22.02 8.77
C GLN A 289 1.28 -23.50 8.97
N ALA A 290 0.83 -24.07 10.08
CA ALA A 290 0.92 -25.52 10.27
C ALA A 290 -0.14 -26.25 9.40
N PRO A 291 0.11 -27.51 9.01
CA PRO A 291 -0.82 -28.33 8.26
C PRO A 291 -2.23 -28.38 8.85
N GLY A 292 -3.22 -28.51 7.97
CA GLY A 292 -4.64 -28.59 8.30
C GLY A 292 -5.52 -27.54 7.62
N LYS A 293 -6.83 -27.69 7.79
CA LYS A 293 -7.85 -26.77 7.29
C LYS A 293 -7.88 -25.49 8.14
N ARG A 294 -7.91 -24.33 7.48
CA ARG A 294 -7.93 -23.00 8.11
C ARG A 294 -8.90 -22.07 7.37
N THR A 295 -9.38 -21.07 8.08
CA THR A 295 -10.15 -19.96 7.51
C THR A 295 -9.27 -18.71 7.49
N ILE A 296 -9.35 -17.92 6.43
CA ILE A 296 -8.79 -16.57 6.36
C ILE A 296 -9.93 -15.57 6.30
N LEU A 297 -9.81 -14.48 7.05
CA LEU A 297 -10.74 -13.35 7.04
C LEU A 297 -9.94 -12.08 6.79
N VAL A 298 -10.31 -11.32 5.77
CA VAL A 298 -9.68 -10.05 5.40
C VAL A 298 -10.72 -8.94 5.48
N GLN A 299 -10.42 -7.88 6.22
CA GLN A 299 -11.23 -6.67 6.31
C GLN A 299 -10.49 -5.51 5.65
N ALA A 300 -11.01 -4.96 4.56
CA ALA A 300 -10.51 -3.73 3.97
C ALA A 300 -11.18 -2.53 4.66
N PHE A 301 -10.39 -1.58 5.17
CA PHE A 301 -10.88 -0.35 5.80
C PHE A 301 -10.58 0.85 4.92
N ASP A 302 -11.57 1.72 4.75
CA ASP A 302 -11.42 3.00 4.06
C ASP A 302 -10.94 4.13 5.02
N LYS A 303 -10.79 5.35 4.49
CA LYS A 303 -10.36 6.50 5.31
C LYS A 303 -11.45 7.08 6.22
N ALA A 304 -12.70 6.71 5.99
CA ALA A 304 -13.84 7.02 6.86
C ALA A 304 -14.08 5.96 7.94
N SER A 305 -13.25 4.91 7.99
CA SER A 305 -13.36 3.75 8.87
C SER A 305 -14.58 2.85 8.59
N ASN A 306 -15.18 2.92 7.40
CA ASN A 306 -16.05 1.84 6.94
C ASN A 306 -15.20 0.66 6.49
N TYR A 307 -15.79 -0.53 6.46
CA TYR A 307 -15.06 -1.73 6.09
C TYR A 307 -15.91 -2.75 5.34
N MET A 308 -15.23 -3.53 4.50
CA MET A 308 -15.77 -4.70 3.83
C MET A 308 -14.99 -5.94 4.24
N THR A 309 -15.67 -7.07 4.45
CA THR A 309 -15.05 -8.32 4.89
C THR A 309 -15.18 -9.39 3.82
N ALA A 310 -14.07 -10.06 3.50
CA ALA A 310 -14.03 -11.29 2.71
C ALA A 310 -13.56 -12.44 3.60
N VAL A 311 -14.10 -13.63 3.37
CA VAL A 311 -13.78 -14.86 4.12
C VAL A 311 -13.57 -15.98 3.13
N GLU A 312 -12.52 -16.76 3.33
CA GLU A 312 -12.24 -17.95 2.55
C GLU A 312 -11.65 -19.07 3.41
N GLU A 313 -11.75 -20.30 2.91
CA GLU A 313 -11.12 -21.48 3.52
C GLU A 313 -9.96 -21.99 2.64
N PHE A 314 -8.92 -22.48 3.30
CA PHE A 314 -7.78 -23.13 2.65
C PHE A 314 -7.23 -24.27 3.50
N VAL A 315 -6.46 -25.16 2.88
CA VAL A 315 -5.84 -26.32 3.51
C VAL A 315 -4.35 -26.29 3.24
N ILE A 316 -3.56 -26.38 4.31
CA ILE A 316 -2.13 -26.68 4.21
C ILE A 316 -1.98 -28.20 4.31
N LEU A 317 -1.52 -28.82 3.24
CA LEU A 317 -1.24 -30.25 3.20
C LEU A 317 0.01 -30.54 4.03
N PRO A 318 0.04 -31.62 4.83
CA PRO A 318 1.28 -32.07 5.45
C PRO A 318 2.27 -32.51 4.36
N ILE A 319 3.56 -32.32 4.60
CA ILE A 319 4.60 -32.93 3.77
C ILE A 319 4.53 -34.46 3.86
N GLU A 320 4.93 -35.15 2.80
CA GLU A 320 4.89 -36.60 2.75
C GLU A 320 5.73 -37.21 3.89
N ALA A 321 5.15 -38.19 4.59
CA ALA A 321 5.82 -38.83 5.71
C ALA A 321 7.05 -39.62 5.20
N PRO A 322 8.19 -39.53 5.90
CA PRO A 322 9.36 -40.31 5.55
C PRO A 322 9.10 -41.81 5.76
N VAL A 323 9.63 -42.62 4.86
CA VAL A 323 9.49 -44.08 4.87
C VAL A 323 10.82 -44.70 5.26
N ILE A 324 10.84 -45.53 6.30
CA ILE A 324 12.00 -46.37 6.62
C ILE A 324 12.02 -47.56 5.64
N THR A 325 13.10 -47.70 4.89
CA THR A 325 13.24 -48.75 3.86
C THR A 325 14.18 -49.87 4.29
N ASP A 326 15.14 -49.60 5.18
CA ASP A 326 16.13 -50.58 5.63
C ASP A 326 16.54 -50.29 7.08
N TYR A 327 16.50 -51.31 7.93
CA TYR A 327 16.95 -51.27 9.32
C TYR A 327 17.23 -52.68 9.86
N PRO A 328 18.19 -52.83 10.80
CA PRO A 328 18.47 -54.12 11.42
C PRO A 328 17.36 -54.52 12.40
N GLN A 329 16.83 -55.74 12.24
CA GLN A 329 15.85 -56.33 13.18
C GLN A 329 16.51 -56.72 14.51
N THR A 330 17.81 -56.99 14.50
CA THR A 330 18.61 -57.36 15.68
C THR A 330 19.98 -56.71 15.59
N LEU A 331 20.49 -56.19 16.71
CA LEU A 331 21.82 -55.59 16.82
C LEU A 331 22.65 -56.33 17.88
N LEU A 332 23.88 -56.70 17.51
CA LEU A 332 24.84 -57.27 18.46
C LEU A 332 25.38 -56.17 19.39
N PRO A 333 25.80 -56.51 20.62
CA PRO A 333 26.42 -55.55 21.52
C PRO A 333 27.62 -54.84 20.87
N GLY A 334 27.62 -53.50 20.92
CA GLY A 334 28.67 -52.67 20.33
C GLY A 334 28.54 -52.40 18.82
N ALA A 335 27.57 -53.01 18.13
CA ALA A 335 27.28 -52.69 16.73
C ALA A 335 26.54 -51.35 16.61
N THR A 336 26.83 -50.60 15.54
CA THR A 336 26.19 -49.31 15.25
C THR A 336 24.84 -49.51 14.57
N LEU A 337 23.81 -48.79 15.04
CA LEU A 337 22.52 -48.73 14.36
C LEU A 337 22.63 -47.89 13.09
N LEU A 338 22.30 -48.50 11.94
CA LEU A 338 22.17 -47.85 10.65
C LEU A 338 20.71 -48.00 10.18
N ILE A 339 20.08 -46.87 9.84
CA ILE A 339 18.73 -46.83 9.29
C ILE A 339 18.78 -46.09 7.96
N LYS A 340 18.03 -46.55 6.98
CA LYS A 340 17.86 -45.85 5.71
C LYS A 340 16.38 -45.71 5.37
N GLY A 341 16.09 -44.71 4.56
CA GLY A 341 14.74 -44.45 4.11
C GLY A 341 14.66 -43.51 2.93
N THR A 342 13.44 -43.20 2.55
CA THR A 342 13.09 -42.16 1.59
C THR A 342 12.23 -41.09 2.24
N ALA A 343 12.29 -39.86 1.76
CA ALA A 343 11.53 -38.71 2.24
C ALA A 343 11.43 -37.65 1.13
N VAL A 344 10.75 -36.54 1.42
CA VAL A 344 10.77 -35.33 0.57
C VAL A 344 12.22 -34.85 0.39
N LEU A 345 12.55 -34.29 -0.78
CA LEU A 345 13.90 -33.88 -1.15
C LEU A 345 14.47 -32.83 -0.19
N GLU A 346 15.75 -32.98 0.16
CA GLU A 346 16.51 -32.02 0.98
C GLU A 346 15.85 -31.64 2.33
N ALA A 347 14.93 -32.46 2.83
CA ALA A 347 14.21 -32.26 4.07
C ALA A 347 15.04 -32.70 5.29
N THR A 348 14.83 -32.04 6.42
CA THR A 348 15.37 -32.49 7.70
C THR A 348 14.50 -33.60 8.26
N ILE A 349 15.10 -34.72 8.64
CA ILE A 349 14.42 -35.90 9.16
C ILE A 349 14.78 -36.08 10.64
N LYS A 350 13.79 -36.00 11.52
CA LYS A 350 13.94 -36.41 12.92
C LYS A 350 13.77 -37.90 13.04
N VAL A 351 14.73 -38.54 13.72
CA VAL A 351 14.74 -39.97 14.03
C VAL A 351 14.49 -40.11 15.52
N TYR A 352 13.34 -40.68 15.87
CA TYR A 352 12.94 -40.91 17.24
C TYR A 352 13.29 -42.35 17.62
N ILE A 353 14.09 -42.52 18.66
CA ILE A 353 14.56 -43.81 19.13
C ILE A 353 14.12 -43.96 20.59
N GLN A 354 13.17 -44.85 20.83
CA GLN A 354 12.65 -45.12 22.17
C GLN A 354 13.04 -46.52 22.61
N LYS A 355 13.71 -46.62 23.77
CA LYS A 355 14.01 -47.90 24.42
C LYS A 355 12.87 -48.26 25.37
N ASP A 356 12.20 -49.38 25.12
CA ASP A 356 11.02 -49.82 25.88
C ASP A 356 9.98 -48.67 26.01
N GLU A 357 9.57 -48.29 27.23
CA GLU A 357 8.68 -47.15 27.51
C GLU A 357 9.42 -45.94 28.14
N LYS A 358 10.73 -45.82 27.91
CA LYS A 358 11.55 -44.73 28.46
C LYS A 358 11.47 -43.46 27.61
N GLU A 359 12.22 -42.44 28.02
CA GLU A 359 12.41 -41.21 27.26
C GLU A 359 12.88 -41.49 25.82
N VAL A 360 12.40 -40.67 24.90
CA VAL A 360 12.68 -40.79 23.48
C VAL A 360 13.94 -39.98 23.16
N LYS A 361 14.97 -40.63 22.62
CA LYS A 361 16.12 -39.95 22.02
C LYS A 361 15.71 -39.44 20.64
N ILE A 362 16.00 -38.18 20.37
CA ILE A 362 15.70 -37.54 19.07
C ILE A 362 17.03 -37.14 18.44
N ASP A 363 17.35 -37.76 17.32
CA ASP A 363 18.48 -37.37 16.49
C ASP A 363 17.98 -36.84 15.13
N GLU A 364 18.86 -36.18 14.39
CA GLU A 364 18.51 -35.56 13.11
C GLU A 364 19.42 -36.07 11.98
N THR A 365 18.84 -36.25 10.80
CA THR A 365 19.55 -36.46 9.53
C THR A 365 18.86 -35.65 8.43
N LYS A 366 19.36 -35.73 7.20
CA LYS A 366 18.77 -35.06 6.04
C LYS A 366 18.60 -36.01 4.88
N SER A 367 17.54 -35.83 4.10
CA SER A 367 17.43 -36.45 2.79
C SER A 367 18.29 -35.71 1.77
N ASP A 368 18.78 -36.46 0.79
CA ASP A 368 19.54 -35.92 -0.33
C ASP A 368 18.62 -35.42 -1.46
N LYS A 369 19.24 -35.02 -2.58
CA LYS A 369 18.55 -34.55 -3.80
C LYS A 369 17.76 -35.64 -4.53
N GLU A 370 17.94 -36.90 -4.15
CA GLU A 370 17.14 -38.04 -4.62
C GLU A 370 16.08 -38.46 -3.60
N GLY A 371 15.96 -37.75 -2.47
CA GLY A 371 15.03 -38.04 -1.39
C GLY A 371 15.47 -39.21 -0.51
N LYS A 372 16.71 -39.71 -0.65
CA LYS A 372 17.23 -40.79 0.19
C LYS A 372 17.87 -40.20 1.44
N TRP A 373 17.69 -40.86 2.57
CA TRP A 373 18.34 -40.48 3.81
C TRP A 373 18.92 -41.71 4.51
N SER A 374 19.95 -41.47 5.32
CA SER A 374 20.50 -42.47 6.22
C SER A 374 20.84 -41.84 7.56
N TYR A 375 20.62 -42.60 8.62
CA TYR A 375 20.99 -42.24 9.97
C TYR A 375 21.93 -43.30 10.55
N VAL A 376 23.02 -42.84 11.14
CA VAL A 376 24.01 -43.68 11.84
C VAL A 376 24.06 -43.21 13.28
N ALA A 377 23.75 -44.10 14.23
CA ALA A 377 23.80 -43.77 15.64
C ALA A 377 25.21 -43.39 16.08
N THR A 378 25.33 -42.26 16.77
CA THR A 378 26.62 -41.75 17.29
C THR A 378 27.13 -42.53 18.49
N GLU A 379 26.24 -43.22 19.19
CA GLU A 379 26.54 -44.00 20.39
C GLU A 379 25.98 -45.42 20.25
N PRO A 380 26.66 -46.44 20.81
CA PRO A 380 26.12 -47.79 20.88
C PRO A 380 24.82 -47.83 21.68
N LEU A 381 23.84 -48.58 21.17
CA LEU A 381 22.59 -48.80 21.89
C LEU A 381 22.79 -49.81 23.02
N GLU A 382 22.23 -49.52 24.18
CA GLU A 382 22.14 -50.48 25.28
C GLU A 382 21.23 -51.66 24.90
N LYS A 383 21.40 -52.81 25.57
CA LYS A 383 20.49 -53.95 25.41
C LYS A 383 19.05 -53.56 25.79
N GLY A 384 18.10 -53.80 24.88
CA GLY A 384 16.66 -53.54 25.07
C GLY A 384 15.88 -53.69 23.77
N VAL A 385 14.56 -53.47 23.83
CA VAL A 385 13.70 -53.39 22.65
C VAL A 385 13.54 -51.92 22.28
N TYR A 386 13.63 -51.62 20.98
CA TYR A 386 13.54 -50.24 20.50
C TYR A 386 12.35 -50.07 19.56
N LYS A 387 11.62 -48.98 19.76
CA LYS A 387 10.66 -48.45 18.80
C LYS A 387 11.29 -47.26 18.10
N ILE A 388 11.27 -47.29 16.77
CA ILE A 388 11.84 -46.23 15.94
C ILE A 388 10.78 -45.70 15.00
N TRP A 389 10.67 -44.38 14.90
CA TRP A 389 9.84 -43.70 13.92
C TRP A 389 10.52 -42.43 13.45
N VAL A 390 10.03 -41.90 12.33
CA VAL A 390 10.64 -40.76 11.65
C VAL A 390 9.61 -39.71 11.31
N GLU A 391 10.03 -38.44 11.34
CA GLU A 391 9.23 -37.28 10.97
C GLU A 391 10.07 -36.39 10.03
N ALA A 392 9.46 -35.91 8.94
CA ALA A 392 10.08 -34.92 8.09
C ALA A 392 9.68 -33.51 8.54
N ILE A 393 10.60 -32.55 8.41
CA ILE A 393 10.40 -31.15 8.74
C ILE A 393 10.83 -30.30 7.54
N ASP A 394 9.95 -29.38 7.16
CA ASP A 394 10.21 -28.40 6.11
C ASP A 394 11.29 -27.41 6.58
N SER A 395 12.25 -27.10 5.71
CA SER A 395 13.50 -26.39 6.08
C SER A 395 13.37 -24.88 6.05
#